data_AF-A0A4Q7E5U8-F1
#
_entry.id   AF-A0A4Q7E5U8-F1
#
_cell.length_a   1.000
_cell.length_b   1.000
_cell.length_c   1.000
_cell.angle_alpha   90.00
_cell.angle_beta   90.00
_cell.angle_gamma   90.00
#
_symmetry.space_group_name_H-M   'P 1'
#
loop_
_entity.id
_entity.type
_entity.pdbx_description
1 polymer ?
#
loop_
_entity_poly.entity_id
_entity_poly.type
_entity_poly.pdbx_seq_one_letter_code
_entity_poly.pdbx_strand_id
1 'polypeptide(L)'
;MPEPIVHWGHPLMMGIVIFVLGIYTAAVGWKGRKAEEVPVRAKALSDHKKLAPMMSLFIALGYTGGILSLVMQGHPILHSAHFWTGSAALGVLGVNGAISASKFGGGKPALRTAHAYIGTIAMVVLFVHAALGVKLGLSI
;
A
#
# COMPACT_ATOMS: atom_id res chain seq x y z
N MET A 1 -25.83 5.38 -10.56
CA MET A 1 -24.51 4.91 -11.06
C MET A 1 -24.61 3.41 -11.26
N PRO A 2 -23.94 2.81 -12.27
CA PRO A 2 -24.02 1.36 -12.51
C PRO A 2 -23.47 0.55 -11.33
N GLU A 3 -24.27 -0.37 -10.80
CA GLU A 3 -23.92 -1.18 -9.63
C GLU A 3 -22.56 -1.88 -9.77
N PRO A 4 -22.20 -2.52 -10.90
CA PRO A 4 -20.92 -3.22 -10.99
C PRO A 4 -19.71 -2.31 -10.81
N ILE A 5 -19.83 -1.05 -11.24
CA ILE A 5 -18.75 -0.05 -11.10
C ILE A 5 -18.65 0.40 -9.64
N VAL A 6 -19.80 0.66 -8.99
CA VAL A 6 -19.84 1.13 -7.60
C VAL A 6 -19.35 0.04 -6.65
N HIS A 7 -19.74 -1.20 -6.91
CA HIS A 7 -19.46 -2.36 -6.07
C HIS A 7 -18.05 -2.91 -6.29
N TRP A 8 -17.65 -3.11 -7.54
CA TRP A 8 -16.42 -3.82 -7.88
C TRP A 8 -15.29 -2.93 -8.41
N GLY A 9 -15.56 -1.66 -8.70
CA GLY A 9 -14.54 -0.73 -9.20
C GLY A 9 -13.39 -0.53 -8.23
N HIS A 10 -13.67 -0.25 -6.95
CA HIS A 10 -12.65 -0.12 -5.91
C HIS A 10 -11.80 -1.40 -5.72
N PRO A 11 -12.38 -2.59 -5.44
CA PRO A 11 -11.57 -3.79 -5.20
C PRO A 11 -10.78 -4.23 -6.42
N LEU A 12 -11.30 -4.07 -7.64
CA LEU A 12 -10.57 -4.38 -8.88
C LEU A 12 -9.32 -3.50 -9.00
N MET A 13 -9.48 -2.17 -8.90
CA MET A 13 -8.35 -1.24 -9.03
C MET A 13 -7.33 -1.43 -7.92
N MET A 14 -7.79 -1.65 -6.69
CA MET A 14 -6.91 -1.88 -5.55
C MET A 14 -6.18 -3.22 -5.61
N GLY A 15 -6.81 -4.26 -6.19
CA GLY A 15 -6.14 -5.52 -6.49
C GLY A 15 -4.92 -5.30 -7.38
N ILE A 16 -5.06 -4.51 -8.46
CA ILE A 16 -3.94 -4.19 -9.34
C ILE A 16 -2.85 -3.42 -8.58
N VAL A 17 -3.22 -2.39 -7.82
CA VAL A 17 -2.25 -1.59 -7.07
C VAL A 17 -1.50 -2.43 -6.04
N ILE A 18 -2.17 -3.29 -5.29
CA ILE A 18 -1.55 -4.10 -4.22
C ILE A 18 -0.70 -5.23 -4.81
N PHE A 19 -1.28 -6.04 -5.71
CA PHE A 19 -0.65 -7.27 -6.18
C PHE A 19 0.34 -7.07 -7.33
N VAL A 20 0.19 -6.00 -8.13
CA VAL A 20 1.14 -5.72 -9.21
C VAL A 20 2.15 -4.67 -8.76
N LEU A 21 1.68 -3.44 -8.53
CA LEU A 21 2.56 -2.33 -8.17
C LEU A 21 3.19 -2.54 -6.79
N GLY A 22 2.41 -3.01 -5.80
CA GLY A 22 2.86 -3.18 -4.43
C GLY A 22 3.92 -4.28 -4.28
N ILE A 23 3.64 -5.48 -4.81
CA ILE A 23 4.61 -6.59 -4.80
C ILE A 23 5.90 -6.18 -5.52
N TYR A 24 5.81 -5.61 -6.73
CA TYR A 24 7.00 -5.19 -7.46
C TYR A 24 7.80 -4.14 -6.67
N THR A 25 7.13 -3.12 -6.14
CA THR A 25 7.76 -2.05 -5.34
C THR A 25 8.50 -2.59 -4.12
N ALA A 26 7.87 -3.51 -3.37
CA ALA A 26 8.48 -4.15 -2.21
C ALA A 26 9.67 -5.03 -2.61
N ALA A 27 9.53 -5.81 -3.70
CA ALA A 27 10.57 -6.68 -4.21
C ALA A 27 11.81 -5.89 -4.66
N VAL A 28 11.66 -4.80 -5.41
CA VAL A 28 12.80 -3.96 -5.82
C VAL A 28 13.42 -3.23 -4.63
N GLY A 29 12.66 -2.89 -3.59
CA GLY A 29 13.18 -2.34 -2.34
C GLY A 29 14.13 -3.31 -1.64
N TRP A 30 13.71 -4.58 -1.48
CA TRP A 30 14.56 -5.62 -0.89
C TRP A 30 15.74 -5.99 -1.80
N LYS A 31 15.54 -6.05 -3.12
CA LYS A 31 16.63 -6.29 -4.09
C LYS A 31 17.68 -5.19 -4.00
N GLY A 32 17.29 -3.92 -3.95
CA GLY A 32 18.23 -2.80 -3.78
C GLY A 32 18.97 -2.80 -2.44
N ARG A 33 18.43 -3.48 -1.42
CA ARG A 33 19.11 -3.67 -0.13
C ARG A 33 20.12 -4.82 -0.15
N LYS A 34 19.81 -5.92 -0.85
CA LYS A 34 20.60 -7.17 -0.82
C LYS A 34 21.59 -7.32 -1.97
N ALA A 35 21.37 -6.66 -3.11
CA ALA A 35 22.22 -6.81 -4.29
C ALA A 35 23.63 -6.25 -4.04
N GLU A 36 24.65 -7.04 -4.41
CA GLU A 36 26.06 -6.66 -4.35
C GLU A 36 26.51 -5.98 -5.64
N GLU A 37 26.02 -6.47 -6.79
CA GLU A 37 26.29 -5.87 -8.10
C GLU A 37 25.76 -4.43 -8.18
N VAL A 38 26.69 -3.49 -8.35
CA VAL A 38 26.41 -2.05 -8.43
C VAL A 38 25.29 -1.68 -9.42
N PRO A 39 25.29 -2.14 -10.69
CA PRO A 39 24.24 -1.75 -11.64
C PRO A 39 22.86 -2.28 -11.24
N VAL A 40 22.80 -3.52 -10.73
CA VAL A 40 21.55 -4.15 -10.26
C VAL A 40 21.00 -3.41 -9.05
N ARG A 41 21.86 -3.10 -8.08
CA ARG A 41 21.51 -2.36 -6.88
C ARG A 41 21.01 -0.96 -7.20
N ALA A 42 21.73 -0.22 -8.05
CA ALA A 42 21.38 1.15 -8.43
C ALA A 42 20.02 1.20 -9.13
N LYS A 43 19.76 0.28 -10.08
CA LYS A 43 18.46 0.17 -10.75
C LYS A 43 17.33 -0.14 -9.77
N ALA A 44 17.50 -1.16 -8.92
CA ALA A 44 16.45 -1.56 -7.97
C ALA A 44 16.10 -0.45 -6.98
N LEU A 45 17.10 0.27 -6.46
CA LEU A 45 16.87 1.43 -5.58
C LEU A 45 16.20 2.59 -6.32
N SER A 46 16.57 2.85 -7.58
CA SER A 46 15.94 3.88 -8.41
C SER A 46 14.47 3.57 -8.66
N ASP A 47 14.16 2.33 -9.04
CA ASP A 47 12.79 1.86 -9.28
C ASP A 47 11.96 1.96 -7.99
N HIS A 48 12.48 1.48 -6.86
CA HIS A 48 11.80 1.59 -5.56
C HIS A 48 11.50 3.04 -5.18
N LYS A 49 12.49 3.93 -5.33
CA LYS A 49 12.34 5.37 -4.99
C LYS A 49 11.28 6.06 -5.84
N LYS A 50 11.10 5.64 -7.11
CA LYS A 50 10.08 6.19 -8.00
C LYS A 50 8.69 5.62 -7.71
N LEU A 51 8.61 4.31 -7.47
CA LEU A 51 7.32 3.61 -7.38
C LEU A 51 6.70 3.65 -5.98
N ALA A 52 7.48 3.61 -4.90
CA ALA A 52 6.97 3.66 -3.53
C ALA A 52 6.06 4.86 -3.22
N PRO A 53 6.40 6.12 -3.60
CA PRO A 53 5.50 7.25 -3.39
C PRO A 53 4.23 7.14 -4.26
N MET A 54 4.33 6.66 -5.51
CA MET A 54 3.18 6.50 -6.39
C MET A 54 2.24 5.40 -5.89
N MET A 55 2.78 4.29 -5.42
CA MET A 55 2.03 3.23 -4.74
C MET A 55 1.29 3.80 -3.55
N SER A 56 1.98 4.52 -2.65
CA SER A 56 1.36 5.11 -1.45
C SER A 56 0.24 6.09 -1.81
N LEU A 57 0.43 6.90 -2.86
CA LEU A 57 -0.60 7.80 -3.39
C LEU A 57 -1.81 7.01 -3.90
N PHE A 58 -1.63 5.96 -4.70
CA PHE A 58 -2.74 5.17 -5.21
C PHE A 58 -3.48 4.41 -4.10
N ILE A 59 -2.79 3.96 -3.04
CA ILE A 59 -3.45 3.41 -1.85
C ILE A 59 -4.31 4.48 -1.16
N ALA A 60 -3.82 5.71 -1.02
CA ALA A 60 -4.58 6.82 -0.41
C ALA A 60 -5.81 7.21 -1.25
N LEU A 61 -5.68 7.30 -2.57
CA LEU A 61 -6.81 7.51 -3.47
C LEU A 61 -7.79 6.33 -3.41
N GLY A 62 -7.27 5.10 -3.38
CA GLY A 62 -8.05 3.88 -3.18
C GLY A 62 -8.89 3.92 -1.92
N TYR A 63 -8.32 4.37 -0.79
CA TYR A 63 -9.03 4.54 0.47
C TYR A 63 -10.23 5.48 0.34
N THR A 64 -10.07 6.62 -0.34
CA THR A 64 -11.20 7.52 -0.63
C THR A 64 -12.24 6.86 -1.54
N GLY A 65 -11.81 6.06 -2.51
CA GLY A 65 -12.71 5.29 -3.38
C GLY A 65 -13.51 4.23 -2.64
N GLY A 66 -12.91 3.55 -1.64
CA GLY A 66 -13.60 2.58 -0.79
C GLY A 66 -14.67 3.24 0.09
N ILE A 67 -14.36 4.40 0.69
CA ILE A 67 -15.35 5.20 1.43
C ILE A 67 -16.50 5.62 0.50
N LEU A 68 -16.18 6.15 -0.68
CA LEU A 68 -17.19 6.58 -1.64
C LEU A 68 -18.09 5.41 -2.07
N SER A 69 -17.52 4.23 -2.31
CA SER A 69 -18.27 3.01 -2.65
C SER A 69 -19.28 2.64 -1.55
N LEU A 70 -18.89 2.68 -0.27
CA LEU A 70 -19.80 2.43 0.85
C LEU A 70 -20.93 3.48 0.94
N VAL A 71 -20.59 4.76 0.78
CA VAL A 71 -21.56 5.86 0.80
C VAL A 71 -22.59 5.71 -0.33
N MET A 72 -22.14 5.38 -1.53
CA MET A 72 -23.01 5.20 -2.69
C MET A 72 -23.92 3.97 -2.58
N GLN A 73 -23.52 2.98 -1.78
CA GLN A 73 -24.30 1.78 -1.49
C GLN A 73 -25.11 1.88 -0.19
N GLY A 74 -25.10 3.03 0.50
CA GLY A 74 -25.86 3.25 1.74
C GLY A 74 -25.37 2.46 2.96
N HIS A 75 -24.11 2.02 2.96
CA HIS A 75 -23.53 1.21 4.03
C HIS A 75 -22.73 2.05 5.05
N PRO A 76 -22.73 1.66 6.35
CA PRO A 76 -21.96 2.38 7.37
C PRO A 76 -20.45 2.25 7.15
N ILE A 77 -19.73 3.37 7.24
CA ILE A 77 -18.29 3.45 6.91
C ILE A 77 -17.42 2.76 7.97
N LEU A 78 -17.63 3.08 9.26
CA LEU A 78 -16.69 2.73 10.35
C LEU A 78 -16.86 1.31 10.93
N HIS A 79 -17.83 0.54 10.43
CA HIS A 79 -18.21 -0.74 11.02
C HIS A 79 -17.38 -1.93 10.50
N SER A 80 -16.75 -1.79 9.34
CA SER A 80 -16.04 -2.91 8.71
C SER A 80 -14.59 -3.03 9.19
N ALA A 81 -14.13 -4.27 9.40
CA ALA A 81 -12.71 -4.54 9.63
C ALA A 81 -11.85 -4.11 8.42
N HIS A 82 -12.44 -4.11 7.21
CA HIS A 82 -11.79 -3.62 5.99
C HIS A 82 -11.44 -2.13 6.09
N PHE A 83 -12.36 -1.29 6.59
CA PHE A 83 -12.09 0.14 6.81
C PHE A 83 -10.89 0.35 7.74
N TRP A 84 -10.92 -0.27 8.92
CA TRP A 84 -9.86 -0.09 9.93
C TRP A 84 -8.50 -0.62 9.47
N THR A 85 -8.47 -1.74 8.74
CA THR A 85 -7.22 -2.24 8.16
C THR A 85 -6.70 -1.35 7.03
N GLY A 86 -7.59 -0.68 6.28
CA GLY A 86 -7.21 0.35 5.31
C GLY A 86 -6.60 1.58 5.97
N SER A 87 -7.20 2.07 7.06
CA SER A 87 -6.66 3.18 7.85
C SER A 87 -5.30 2.82 8.45
N ALA A 88 -5.15 1.59 8.97
CA ALA A 88 -3.89 1.09 9.48
C ALA A 88 -2.82 1.00 8.38
N ALA A 89 -3.17 0.51 7.18
CA ALA A 89 -2.25 0.47 6.04
C ALA A 89 -1.72 1.86 5.69
N LEU A 90 -2.59 2.87 5.62
CA LEU A 90 -2.18 4.26 5.38
C LEU A 90 -1.31 4.82 6.49
N GLY A 91 -1.63 4.54 7.75
CA GLY A 91 -0.79 4.95 8.89
C GLY A 91 0.61 4.36 8.80
N VAL A 92 0.73 3.05 8.57
CA VAL A 92 2.03 2.36 8.45
C VAL A 92 2.81 2.86 7.23
N LEU A 93 2.17 3.04 6.07
CA LEU A 93 2.79 3.63 4.88
C LEU A 93 3.25 5.07 5.12
N GLY A 94 2.46 5.87 5.83
CA GLY A 94 2.79 7.25 6.21
C GLY A 94 4.05 7.31 7.09
N VAL A 95 4.11 6.48 8.14
CA VAL A 95 5.31 6.35 8.99
C VAL A 95 6.51 5.90 8.15
N ASN A 96 6.33 4.90 7.29
CA ASN A 96 7.40 4.39 6.45
C ASN A 96 7.95 5.43 5.46
N GLY A 97 7.04 6.20 4.86
CA GLY A 97 7.32 7.30 3.96
C GLY A 97 8.04 8.44 4.68
N ALA A 98 7.62 8.80 5.90
CA ALA A 98 8.26 9.83 6.70
C ALA A 98 9.72 9.50 7.03
N ILE A 99 10.02 8.22 7.34
CA ILE A 99 11.40 7.76 7.54
C ILE A 99 12.25 8.03 6.29
N SER A 100 11.73 7.71 5.10
CA SER A 100 12.42 7.95 3.83
C SER A 100 12.56 9.45 3.52
N ALA A 101 11.50 10.24 3.71
CA ALA A 101 11.45 11.68 3.45
C ALA A 101 12.44 12.45 4.33
N SER A 102 12.64 12.02 5.58
CA SER A 102 13.67 12.55 6.49
C SER A 102 15.11 12.17 6.12
N LYS A 103 15.32 11.54 4.94
CA LYS A 103 16.60 10.96 4.52
C LYS A 103 17.16 9.98 5.54
N PHE A 104 16.28 9.16 6.14
CA PHE A 104 16.64 8.20 7.19
C PHE A 104 17.32 8.87 8.39
N GLY A 105 16.87 10.06 8.78
CA GLY A 105 17.43 10.82 9.90
C GLY A 105 18.92 11.14 9.75
N GLY A 106 19.35 11.51 8.53
CA GLY A 106 20.76 11.74 8.20
C GLY A 106 21.52 10.46 7.83
N GLY A 107 20.84 9.47 7.26
CA GLY A 107 21.46 8.23 6.77
C GLY A 107 21.68 7.15 7.83
N LYS A 108 21.04 7.25 9.00
CA LYS A 108 21.19 6.29 10.11
C LYS A 108 20.85 4.85 9.66
N PRO A 109 21.77 3.87 9.83
CA PRO A 109 21.53 2.48 9.41
C PRO A 109 20.29 1.86 10.05
N ALA A 110 20.04 2.16 11.33
CA ALA A 110 18.87 1.68 12.06
C ALA A 110 17.55 2.11 11.38
N LEU A 111 17.44 3.36 10.94
CA LEU A 111 16.25 3.86 10.25
C LEU A 111 16.08 3.26 8.85
N ARG A 112 17.17 2.94 8.15
CA ARG A 112 17.10 2.19 6.88
C ARG A 112 16.59 0.77 7.08
N THR A 113 16.96 0.13 8.18
CA THR A 113 16.47 -1.20 8.57
C THR A 113 15.01 -1.13 9.00
N ALA A 114 14.64 -0.15 9.84
CA ALA A 114 13.25 0.09 10.24
C ALA A 114 12.36 0.30 9.01
N HIS A 115 12.77 1.13 8.04
CA HIS A 115 12.02 1.36 6.81
C HIS A 115 11.75 0.06 6.02
N ALA A 116 12.74 -0.84 5.91
CA ALA A 116 12.58 -2.10 5.19
C ALA A 116 11.56 -3.03 5.87
N TYR A 117 11.61 -3.15 7.19
CA TYR A 117 10.68 -4.01 7.93
C TYR A 117 9.29 -3.40 8.09
N ILE A 118 9.18 -2.10 8.34
CA ILE A 118 7.90 -1.37 8.36
C ILE A 118 7.24 -1.46 6.98
N GLY A 119 8.00 -1.31 5.89
CA GLY A 119 7.49 -1.52 4.54
C GLY A 119 6.98 -2.94 4.28
N THR A 120 7.63 -3.95 4.87
CA THR A 120 7.16 -5.35 4.79
C THR A 120 5.87 -5.54 5.60
N ILE A 121 5.78 -4.95 6.80
CA ILE A 121 4.55 -4.94 7.61
C ILE A 121 3.42 -4.27 6.84
N ALA A 122 3.68 -3.14 6.16
CA ALA A 122 2.68 -2.47 5.33
C ALA A 122 2.11 -3.41 4.26
N MET A 123 2.95 -4.20 3.58
CA MET A 123 2.48 -5.18 2.59
C MET A 123 1.62 -6.28 3.21
N VAL A 124 2.00 -6.79 4.39
CA VAL A 124 1.18 -7.79 5.11
C VAL A 124 -0.18 -7.21 5.46
N VAL A 125 -0.22 -5.98 5.99
CA VAL A 125 -1.49 -5.29 6.30
C VAL A 125 -2.33 -5.09 5.03
N LEU A 126 -1.72 -4.72 3.90
CA LEU A 126 -2.42 -4.58 2.62
C LEU A 126 -3.00 -5.90 2.09
N PHE A 127 -2.32 -7.03 2.28
CA PHE A 127 -2.88 -8.33 1.89
C PHE A 127 -4.05 -8.75 2.78
N VAL A 128 -3.95 -8.52 4.09
CA VAL A 128 -5.07 -8.73 5.02
C VAL A 128 -6.24 -7.82 4.65
N HIS A 129 -5.96 -6.55 4.37
CA HIS A 129 -6.96 -5.57 3.93
C HIS A 129 -7.66 -5.99 2.64
N ALA A 130 -6.93 -6.48 1.64
CA ALA A 130 -7.48 -7.00 0.39
C ALA A 130 -8.40 -8.21 0.61
N ALA A 131 -7.99 -9.17 1.45
CA ALA A 131 -8.82 -10.33 1.79
C ALA A 131 -10.12 -9.92 2.50
N LEU A 132 -10.03 -8.97 3.44
CA LEU A 132 -11.20 -8.40 4.11
C LEU A 132 -12.09 -7.60 3.15
N GLY A 133 -11.52 -6.97 2.13
CA GLY A 133 -12.25 -6.24 1.09
C GLY A 133 -13.07 -7.16 0.21
N VAL A 134 -12.50 -8.30 -0.22
CA VAL A 134 -13.25 -9.34 -0.94
C VAL A 134 -14.37 -9.88 -0.06
N LYS A 135 -14.11 -10.19 1.21
CA LYS A 135 -15.13 -10.64 2.16
C LYS A 135 -16.26 -9.62 2.30
N LEU A 136 -15.93 -8.34 2.46
CA LEU A 136 -16.92 -7.27 2.58
C LEU A 136 -17.75 -7.14 1.31
N GLY A 137 -17.12 -7.11 0.14
CA GLY A 137 -17.82 -7.01 -1.16
C GLY A 137 -18.73 -8.21 -1.46
N LEU A 138 -18.47 -9.39 -0.90
CA LEU A 138 -19.38 -10.54 -1.03
C LEU A 138 -20.55 -10.51 -0.03
N SER A 139 -20.54 -9.59 0.94
CA SER A 139 -21.51 -9.53 2.04
C SER A 139 -22.45 -8.32 2.01
N ILE A 140 -22.18 -7.35 1.13
CA ILE A 140 -22.98 -6.14 0.92
C ILE A 140 -23.69 -6.18 -0.43
#